data_AF-A0A672UKY7-F1
#
_entry.id   AF-A0A672UKY7-F1
#
_cell.length_a   1.000
_cell.length_b   1.000
_cell.length_c   1.000
_cell.angle_alpha   90.00
_cell.angle_beta   90.00
_cell.angle_gamma   90.00
#
_symmetry.space_group_name_H-M   'P 1'
#
loop_
_entity.id
_entity.type
_entity.pdbx_description
1 polymer ?
#
loop_
_entity_poly.entity_id
_entity_poly.type
_entity_poly.pdbx_seq_one_letter_code
_entity_poly.pdbx_strand_id
1 'polypeptide(L)'
;MGYCKDLRCSSFRNFYHPLHRLVPGAAGMLGASSGLTIPVDIPPFHFQPRRISVDWRRFSAIDVERVAREVDVAMLQEHITSITFCNLDGERCPHCGQPADPVLLKVLRMAQLSIEYLLHCQEHLGTSLAVRAQRLEAARAELASTQQQAAEQAAQLQVSKEESRRWKKLLITIPPLTFPLLQCHLCDKAFMNNSFLQAHVQRRHAEATEADEVEELKAKLREVQQQLEAEKEMEKLHREKVWGKGTAACLEKMGGKEK
;
A
#
# COMPACT_ATOMS: atom_id res chain seq x y z
N MET A 1 77.06 43.56 30.07
CA MET A 1 77.69 42.48 29.28
C MET A 1 76.64 41.40 29.13
N GLY A 2 76.18 40.95 27.98
CA GLY A 2 76.44 41.24 26.57
C GLY A 2 75.28 40.59 25.82
N TYR A 3 74.83 41.23 24.75
CA TYR A 3 73.71 40.83 23.91
C TYR A 3 73.99 39.51 23.17
N CYS A 4 72.97 38.65 23.01
CA CYS A 4 72.85 37.85 21.81
C CYS A 4 71.39 37.90 21.33
N LYS A 5 71.23 38.48 20.14
CA LYS A 5 69.97 38.83 19.49
C LYS A 5 69.62 37.78 18.43
N ASP A 6 68.32 37.74 18.12
CA ASP A 6 67.73 37.36 16.83
C ASP A 6 67.91 35.91 16.33
N LEU A 7 66.89 35.09 16.57
CA LEU A 7 66.35 34.21 15.53
C LEU A 7 64.84 34.44 15.43
N ARG A 8 64.50 35.44 14.62
CA ARG A 8 63.19 35.58 13.99
C ARG A 8 63.11 34.53 12.89
N CYS A 9 62.31 33.49 13.07
CA CYS A 9 61.85 32.64 11.97
C CYS A 9 60.39 32.98 11.67
N SER A 10 60.24 34.00 10.82
CA SER A 10 59.05 34.30 10.05
C SER A 10 58.85 33.23 8.98
N SER A 11 57.79 32.41 9.12
CA SER A 11 56.87 31.99 8.05
C SER A 11 56.15 30.70 8.42
N PHE A 12 55.12 30.78 9.28
CA PHE A 12 54.01 29.81 9.25
C PHE A 12 52.80 30.51 8.63
N ARG A 13 52.84 30.57 7.30
CA ARG A 13 51.76 31.09 6.46
C ARG A 13 50.78 29.93 6.21
N ASN A 14 49.58 30.06 6.76
CA ASN A 14 48.30 29.57 6.23
C ASN A 14 48.23 28.13 5.71
N PHE A 15 47.87 27.19 6.58
CA PHE A 15 47.21 25.92 6.20
C PHE A 15 45.77 25.89 6.73
N TYR A 16 44.96 26.84 6.27
CA TYR A 16 43.50 26.69 6.24
C TYR A 16 43.04 27.24 4.89
N HIS A 17 42.72 26.33 3.96
CA HIS A 17 42.00 26.65 2.74
C HIS A 17 40.50 26.72 3.07
N PRO A 18 39.83 27.87 2.88
CA PRO A 18 38.38 27.92 2.85
C PRO A 18 37.94 27.56 1.42
N LEU A 19 37.39 26.36 1.25
CA LEU A 19 36.60 26.04 0.05
C LEU A 19 35.29 26.81 0.16
N HIS A 20 35.19 28.00 -0.41
CA HIS A 20 33.94 28.56 -0.97
C HIS A 20 34.29 29.83 -1.76
N ARG A 21 34.51 29.67 -3.07
CA ARG A 21 34.57 30.78 -4.02
C ARG A 21 33.16 30.98 -4.58
N LEU A 22 32.46 32.02 -4.12
CA LEU A 22 31.21 32.49 -4.71
C LEU A 22 31.51 33.14 -6.07
N VAL A 23 30.84 32.65 -7.12
CA VAL A 23 30.77 33.31 -8.44
C VAL A 23 29.51 34.19 -8.45
N PRO A 24 29.59 35.46 -8.87
CA PRO A 24 28.41 36.31 -8.98
C PRO A 24 27.80 36.22 -10.39
N GLY A 25 26.47 36.05 -10.47
CA GLY A 25 25.70 36.43 -11.64
C GLY A 25 24.56 35.48 -12.04
N ALA A 26 23.37 35.72 -11.48
CA ALA A 26 22.09 35.74 -12.20
C ALA A 26 20.95 36.02 -11.21
N ALA A 27 20.10 36.97 -11.58
CA ALA A 27 19.01 37.51 -10.78
C ALA A 27 17.85 36.50 -10.58
N GLY A 28 17.20 36.59 -9.43
CA GLY A 28 15.83 36.14 -9.24
C GLY A 28 15.64 35.08 -8.16
N MET A 29 14.83 35.44 -7.17
CA MET A 29 14.19 34.63 -6.11
C MET A 29 14.83 34.71 -4.73
N LEU A 30 14.06 35.28 -3.81
CA LEU A 30 14.26 35.33 -2.38
C LEU A 30 14.26 33.91 -1.81
N GLY A 31 15.42 33.25 -1.84
CA GLY A 31 15.71 32.07 -1.06
C GLY A 31 16.29 32.51 0.27
N ALA A 32 15.56 32.24 1.36
CA ALA A 32 16.08 32.41 2.71
C ALA A 32 17.48 31.79 2.80
N SER A 33 18.47 32.57 3.22
CA SER A 33 19.74 32.03 3.66
C SER A 33 19.42 31.22 4.92
N SER A 34 19.09 29.94 4.76
CA SER A 34 19.20 28.98 5.82
C SER A 34 20.67 28.94 6.20
N GLY A 35 21.05 29.78 7.15
CA GLY A 35 22.18 29.47 8.00
C GLY A 35 22.01 28.01 8.41
N LEU A 36 23.11 27.27 8.42
CA LEU A 36 23.16 25.88 8.83
C LEU A 36 22.81 25.78 10.33
N THR A 37 21.57 26.06 10.70
CA THR A 37 20.99 25.65 11.96
C THR A 37 20.68 24.18 11.77
N ILE A 38 21.71 23.36 11.97
CA ILE A 38 21.54 21.94 12.23
C ILE A 38 20.59 21.88 13.44
N PRO A 39 19.38 21.30 13.30
CA PRO A 39 18.54 21.02 14.45
C PRO A 39 19.31 20.03 15.30
N VAL A 40 19.86 20.55 16.38
CA VAL A 40 20.74 19.85 17.30
C VAL A 40 19.84 19.37 18.43
N ASP A 41 19.17 18.24 18.20
CA ASP A 41 18.83 17.34 19.29
C ASP A 41 20.14 16.65 19.71
N ILE A 42 21.11 17.43 20.22
CA ILE A 42 22.32 16.85 20.81
C ILE A 42 21.89 16.34 22.19
N PRO A 43 21.91 15.02 22.43
CA PRO A 43 21.71 14.50 23.77
C PRO A 43 22.74 15.13 24.72
N PRO A 44 22.38 15.42 25.98
CA PRO A 44 23.25 16.13 26.90
C PRO A 44 24.59 15.38 27.07
N PHE A 45 25.66 16.01 26.59
CA PHE A 45 27.03 15.50 26.71
C PHE A 45 27.65 15.96 28.03
N HIS A 46 28.30 15.03 28.74
CA HIS A 46 29.04 15.32 29.96
C HIS A 46 30.37 14.59 29.92
N PHE A 47 31.42 15.26 30.38
CA PHE A 47 32.74 14.66 30.47
C PHE A 47 32.78 13.59 31.56
N GLN A 48 33.36 12.45 31.26
CA GLN A 48 33.49 11.34 32.21
C GLN A 48 34.59 11.57 33.24
N PRO A 49 34.48 11.02 34.47
CA PRO A 49 35.59 11.04 35.43
C PRO A 49 36.81 10.29 34.91
N ARG A 50 38.00 10.87 35.10
CA ARG A 50 39.28 10.26 34.71
C ARG A 50 39.76 9.27 35.77
N ARG A 51 39.61 7.97 35.51
CA ARG A 51 39.85 6.89 36.50
C ARG A 51 40.95 5.91 36.10
N ILE A 52 41.41 5.94 34.84
CA ILE A 52 42.37 4.96 34.34
C ILE A 52 43.77 5.37 34.83
N SER A 53 44.54 4.46 35.42
CA SER A 53 45.93 4.74 35.80
C SER A 53 46.82 4.88 34.56
N VAL A 54 47.83 5.75 34.61
CA VAL A 54 48.79 5.89 33.51
C VAL A 54 49.77 4.71 33.51
N ASP A 55 49.82 3.96 32.41
CA ASP A 55 50.86 2.95 32.16
C ASP A 55 52.06 3.58 31.44
N TRP A 56 52.97 4.17 32.22
CA TRP A 56 54.15 4.84 31.70
C TRP A 56 55.06 3.93 30.87
N ARG A 57 55.12 2.63 31.18
CA ARG A 57 55.96 1.68 30.43
C ARG A 57 55.42 1.45 29.03
N ARG A 58 54.09 1.32 28.93
CA ARG A 58 53.41 1.17 27.64
C ARG A 58 53.55 2.45 26.81
N PHE A 59 53.35 3.62 27.42
CA PHE A 59 53.52 4.89 26.71
C PHE A 59 54.96 5.14 26.25
N SER A 60 55.97 4.77 27.06
CA SER A 60 57.38 4.96 26.68
C SER A 60 57.83 4.10 25.50
N ALA A 61 57.13 3.00 25.21
CA ALA A 61 57.46 2.11 24.10
C ALA A 61 56.95 2.62 22.75
N ILE A 62 56.08 3.64 22.74
CA ILE A 62 55.50 4.19 21.51
C ILE A 62 56.50 5.15 20.86
N ASP A 63 56.87 4.87 19.62
CA ASP A 63 57.60 5.81 18.78
C ASP A 63 56.61 6.79 18.12
N VAL A 64 56.39 7.93 18.78
CA VAL A 64 55.45 8.98 18.32
C VAL A 64 55.85 9.56 16.97
N GLU A 65 57.15 9.67 16.68
CA GLU A 65 57.64 10.19 15.40
C GLU A 65 57.35 9.23 14.27
N ARG A 66 57.48 7.92 14.52
CA ARG A 66 57.05 6.90 13.56
C ARG A 66 55.54 6.94 13.35
N VAL A 67 54.74 7.01 14.41
CA VAL A 67 53.28 7.14 14.31
C VAL A 67 52.88 8.34 13.46
N ALA A 68 53.55 9.49 13.62
CA ALA A 68 53.29 10.69 12.83
C ALA A 68 53.70 10.53 11.35
N ARG A 69 54.90 10.00 11.08
CA ARG A 69 55.40 9.79 9.71
C ARG A 69 54.58 8.78 8.93
N GLU A 70 54.19 7.69 9.57
CA GLU A 70 53.45 6.58 8.95
C GLU A 70 51.93 6.78 8.99
N VAL A 71 51.44 7.78 9.74
CA VAL A 71 50.01 7.98 10.02
C VAL A 71 49.39 6.69 10.55
N ASP A 72 50.04 6.10 11.57
CA ASP A 72 49.62 4.83 12.16
C ASP A 72 48.39 5.05 13.04
N VAL A 73 47.22 5.11 12.39
CA VAL A 73 45.92 5.28 13.03
C VAL A 73 45.60 4.09 13.93
N ALA A 74 46.08 2.89 13.61
CA ALA A 74 45.84 1.71 14.43
C ALA A 74 46.51 1.84 15.80
N MET A 75 47.78 2.27 15.83
CA MET A 75 48.49 2.53 17.08
C MET A 75 47.83 3.64 17.91
N LEU A 76 47.39 4.73 17.27
CA LEU A 76 46.64 5.79 17.96
C LEU A 76 45.32 5.28 18.54
N GLN A 77 44.57 4.50 17.76
CA GLN A 77 43.28 3.94 18.16
C GLN A 77 43.42 2.95 19.32
N GLU A 78 44.50 2.18 19.37
CA GLU A 78 44.79 1.26 20.47
C GLU A 78 44.96 1.98 21.82
N HIS A 79 45.42 3.24 21.80
CA HIS A 79 45.76 4.00 23.01
C HIS A 79 44.82 5.16 23.31
N ILE A 80 43.90 5.49 22.40
CA ILE A 80 43.02 6.66 22.52
C ILE A 80 42.22 6.65 23.83
N THR A 81 41.69 5.50 24.25
CA THR A 81 40.94 5.36 25.50
C THR A 81 41.82 5.61 26.71
N SER A 82 43.03 5.02 26.73
CA SER A 82 43.98 5.20 27.83
C SER A 82 44.43 6.65 27.96
N ILE A 83 44.68 7.35 26.86
CA ILE A 83 45.06 8.77 26.88
C ILE A 83 43.88 9.64 27.34
N THR A 84 42.69 9.40 26.79
CA THR A 84 41.51 10.24 27.02
C THR A 84 41.03 10.17 28.47
N PHE A 85 41.05 8.98 29.06
CA PHE A 85 40.44 8.72 30.38
C PHE A 85 41.44 8.49 31.52
N CYS A 86 42.75 8.70 31.29
CA CYS A 86 43.73 8.55 32.35
C CYS A 86 43.65 9.63 33.42
N ASN A 87 43.86 9.23 34.66
CA ASN A 87 44.02 10.11 35.80
C ASN A 87 45.44 10.69 35.79
N LEU A 88 45.53 12.02 35.80
CA LEU A 88 46.80 12.75 35.82
C LEU A 88 47.10 13.33 37.22
N ASP A 89 46.22 13.12 38.19
CA ASP A 89 46.32 13.71 39.50
C ASP A 89 47.48 13.09 40.29
N GLY A 90 48.45 13.91 40.68
CA GLY A 90 49.59 13.47 41.49
C GLY A 90 50.66 12.69 40.72
N GLU A 91 50.59 12.67 39.39
CA GLU A 91 51.60 12.03 38.54
C GLU A 91 52.99 12.67 38.74
N ARG A 92 54.01 11.82 38.76
CA ARG A 92 55.40 12.20 39.02
C ARG A 92 56.28 11.79 37.85
N CYS A 93 57.33 12.57 37.62
CA CYS A 93 58.35 12.25 36.62
C CYS A 93 59.01 10.90 36.96
N PRO A 94 58.97 9.90 36.06
CA PRO A 94 59.59 8.60 36.29
C PRO A 94 61.11 8.67 36.51
N HIS A 95 61.78 9.72 36.02
CA HIS A 95 63.24 9.85 36.09
C HIS A 95 63.76 10.52 37.36
N CYS A 96 63.03 11.50 37.91
CA CYS A 96 63.50 12.29 39.06
C CYS A 96 62.53 12.30 40.26
N GLY A 97 61.35 11.68 40.13
CA GLY A 97 60.34 11.58 41.19
C GLY A 97 59.62 12.89 41.54
N GLN A 98 59.98 14.00 40.90
CA GLN A 98 59.36 15.29 41.09
C GLN A 98 57.91 15.30 40.53
N PRO A 99 57.00 16.09 41.11
CA PRO A 99 55.68 16.30 40.54
C PRO A 99 55.77 16.76 39.08
N ALA A 100 54.87 16.28 38.23
CA ALA A 100 54.78 16.76 36.86
C ALA A 100 54.44 18.27 36.81
N ASP A 101 54.91 18.94 35.76
CA ASP A 101 54.68 20.38 35.57
C ASP A 101 53.16 20.68 35.47
N PRO A 102 52.61 21.57 36.33
CA PRO A 102 51.18 21.86 36.33
C PRO A 102 50.62 22.46 35.03
N VAL A 103 51.43 23.18 34.26
CA VAL A 103 51.03 23.75 32.96
C VAL A 103 50.95 22.64 31.92
N LEU A 104 51.91 21.72 31.88
CA LEU A 104 51.86 20.55 31.00
C LEU A 104 50.66 19.65 31.33
N LEU A 105 50.38 19.43 32.61
CA LEU A 105 49.19 18.69 33.03
C LEU A 105 47.89 19.35 32.57
N LYS A 106 47.81 20.69 32.58
CA LYS A 106 46.66 21.43 32.04
C LYS A 106 46.53 21.26 30.53
N VAL A 107 47.63 21.30 29.77
CA VAL A 107 47.60 21.06 28.33
C VAL A 107 47.11 19.64 28.03
N LEU A 108 47.60 18.63 28.75
CA LEU A 108 47.13 17.26 28.61
C LEU A 108 45.66 17.13 28.99
N ARG A 109 45.20 17.79 30.07
CA ARG A 109 43.78 17.79 30.46
C ARG A 109 42.90 18.42 29.39
N MET A 110 43.34 19.52 28.78
CA MET A 110 42.64 20.13 27.65
C MET A 110 42.58 19.16 26.46
N ALA A 111 43.68 18.48 26.13
CA ALA A 111 43.69 17.47 25.08
C ALA A 111 42.73 16.30 25.39
N GLN A 112 42.69 15.80 26.63
CA GLN A 112 41.73 14.77 27.07
C GLN A 112 40.28 15.18 26.85
N LEU A 113 39.92 16.42 27.19
CA LEU A 113 38.56 16.94 27.01
C LEU A 113 38.25 17.12 25.51
N SER A 114 39.20 17.65 24.73
CA SER A 114 39.05 17.78 23.28
C SER A 114 38.86 16.43 22.61
N ILE A 115 39.66 15.42 22.95
CA ILE A 115 39.54 14.07 22.37
C ILE A 115 38.20 13.43 22.74
N GLU A 116 37.78 13.50 24.00
CA GLU A 116 36.47 12.95 24.41
C GLU A 116 35.31 13.60 23.66
N TYR A 117 35.35 14.92 23.49
CA TYR A 117 34.34 15.63 22.70
C TYR A 117 34.37 15.21 21.23
N LEU A 118 35.55 15.05 20.63
CA LEU A 118 35.68 14.59 19.25
C LEU A 118 35.16 13.16 19.07
N LEU A 119 35.40 12.26 20.03
CA LEU A 119 34.84 10.91 20.03
C LEU A 119 33.31 10.94 20.11
N HIS A 120 32.75 11.79 20.97
CA HIS A 120 31.29 11.99 21.02
C HIS A 120 30.73 12.52 19.69
N CYS A 121 31.39 13.51 19.07
CA CYS A 121 31.00 14.01 17.75
C CYS A 121 31.06 12.91 16.69
N GLN A 122 32.10 12.07 16.69
CA GLN A 122 32.25 10.96 15.76
C GLN A 122 31.10 9.96 15.88
N GLU A 123 30.76 9.55 17.11
CA GLU A 123 29.65 8.65 17.37
C GLU A 123 28.30 9.25 16.96
N HIS A 124 28.05 10.51 17.31
CA HIS A 124 26.80 11.19 16.96
C HIS A 124 26.66 11.39 15.44
N LEU A 125 27.72 11.80 14.75
CA LEU A 125 27.70 11.93 13.30
C LEU A 125 27.53 10.56 12.62
N GLY A 126 28.22 9.53 13.11
CA GLY A 126 28.10 8.16 12.59
C GLY A 126 26.68 7.61 12.73
N THR A 127 26.08 7.73 13.91
CA THR A 127 24.69 7.30 14.16
C THR A 127 23.69 8.09 13.32
N SER A 128 23.84 9.42 13.24
CA SER A 128 22.99 10.28 12.41
C SER A 128 23.05 9.92 10.93
N LEU A 129 24.25 9.65 10.41
CA LEU A 129 24.45 9.21 9.02
C LEU A 129 23.81 7.85 8.77
N ALA A 130 23.99 6.89 9.68
CA ALA A 130 23.38 5.56 9.56
C ALA A 130 21.84 5.64 9.51
N VAL A 131 21.22 6.42 10.40
CA VAL A 131 19.76 6.61 10.42
C VAL A 131 19.28 7.28 9.13
N ARG A 132 19.98 8.30 8.65
CA ARG A 132 19.63 8.98 7.39
C ARG A 132 19.77 8.07 6.18
N ALA A 133 20.83 7.26 6.13
CA ALA A 133 21.03 6.27 5.08
C ALA A 133 19.90 5.22 5.06
N GLN A 134 19.50 4.73 6.23
CA GLN A 134 18.38 3.79 6.35
C GLN A 134 17.05 4.40 5.87
N ARG A 135 16.76 5.65 6.26
CA ARG A 135 15.56 6.38 5.82
C ARG A 135 15.55 6.59 4.29
N LEU A 136 16.70 6.93 3.72
CA LEU A 136 16.83 7.08 2.27
C LEU A 136 16.53 5.77 1.54
N GLU A 137 17.03 4.65 2.06
CA GLU A 137 16.80 3.34 1.43
C GLU A 137 15.33 2.90 1.56
N ALA A 138 14.70 3.13 2.71
CA ALA A 138 13.27 2.90 2.87
C ALA A 138 12.43 3.74 1.89
N ALA A 139 12.74 5.04 1.77
CA ALA A 139 12.05 5.92 0.83
C ALA A 139 12.23 5.49 -0.63
N ARG A 140 13.39 4.97 -1.01
CA ARG A 140 13.63 4.40 -2.35
C ARG A 140 12.77 3.16 -2.59
N ALA A 141 12.66 2.27 -1.61
CA ALA A 141 11.81 1.08 -1.71
C ALA A 141 10.33 1.46 -1.85
N GLU A 142 9.86 2.44 -1.07
CA GLU A 142 8.50 2.98 -1.19
C GLU A 142 8.25 3.62 -2.56
N LEU A 143 9.20 4.41 -3.06
CA LEU A 143 9.12 5.01 -4.40
C LEU A 143 9.03 3.93 -5.49
N ALA A 144 9.83 2.87 -5.41
CA ALA A 144 9.79 1.78 -6.37
C ALA A 144 8.44 1.04 -6.35
N SER A 145 7.91 0.76 -5.15
CA SER A 145 6.60 0.13 -4.97
C SER A 145 5.46 0.98 -5.53
N THR A 146 5.46 2.27 -5.22
CA THR A 146 4.43 3.20 -5.72
C THR A 146 4.50 3.41 -7.23
N GLN A 147 5.70 3.43 -7.82
CA GLN A 147 5.87 3.46 -9.27
C GLN A 147 5.32 2.21 -9.95
N GLN A 148 5.56 1.03 -9.37
CA GLN A 148 5.00 -0.23 -9.87
C GLN A 148 3.46 -0.22 -9.84
N GLN A 149 2.87 0.19 -8.72
CA GLN A 149 1.41 0.31 -8.59
C GLN A 149 0.82 1.32 -9.59
N ALA A 150 1.49 2.46 -9.78
CA ALA A 150 1.07 3.46 -10.77
C ALA A 150 1.11 2.91 -12.20
N ALA A 151 2.14 2.12 -12.55
CA ALA A 151 2.25 1.48 -13.85
C ALA A 151 1.14 0.44 -14.09
N GLU A 152 0.82 -0.36 -13.07
CA GLU A 152 -0.29 -1.33 -13.11
C GLU A 152 -1.64 -0.65 -13.28
N GLN A 153 -1.91 0.40 -12.50
CA GLN A 153 -3.13 1.20 -12.63
C GLN A 153 -3.24 1.87 -14.01
N ALA A 154 -2.14 2.39 -14.55
CA ALA A 154 -2.11 2.96 -15.88
C ALA A 154 -2.45 1.90 -16.95
N ALA A 155 -1.91 0.68 -16.83
CA ALA A 155 -2.23 -0.42 -17.71
C ALA A 155 -3.71 -0.82 -17.64
N GLN A 156 -4.28 -0.95 -16.44
CA GLN A 156 -5.71 -1.25 -16.24
C GLN A 156 -6.61 -0.17 -16.84
N LEU A 157 -6.25 1.10 -16.67
CA LEU A 157 -6.98 2.22 -17.27
C LEU A 157 -6.94 2.17 -18.80
N GLN A 158 -5.82 1.76 -19.41
CA GLN A 158 -5.74 1.60 -20.86
C GLN A 158 -6.65 0.46 -21.35
N VAL A 159 -6.67 -0.67 -20.65
CA VAL A 159 -7.56 -1.80 -20.96
C VAL A 159 -9.03 -1.36 -20.89
N SER A 160 -9.43 -0.73 -19.77
CA SER A 160 -10.80 -0.24 -19.58
C SER A 160 -11.20 0.83 -20.62
N LYS A 161 -10.27 1.71 -21.02
CA LYS A 161 -10.49 2.68 -22.10
C LYS A 161 -10.73 2.00 -23.44
N GLU A 162 -9.96 0.96 -23.78
CA GLU A 162 -10.15 0.22 -25.02
C GLU A 162 -11.46 -0.55 -25.04
N GLU A 163 -11.84 -1.19 -23.93
CA GLU A 163 -13.15 -1.84 -23.78
C GLU A 163 -14.29 -0.83 -23.94
N SER A 164 -14.20 0.32 -23.27
CA SER A 164 -15.16 1.41 -23.41
C SER A 164 -15.26 1.90 -24.86
N ARG A 165 -14.13 2.01 -25.56
CA ARG A 165 -14.09 2.39 -26.98
C ARG A 165 -14.74 1.31 -27.86
N ARG A 166 -14.51 0.03 -27.57
CA ARG A 166 -15.10 -1.12 -28.27
C ARG A 166 -16.63 -1.15 -28.07
N TRP A 167 -17.11 -0.99 -26.85
CA TRP A 167 -18.54 -0.91 -26.54
C TRP A 167 -19.22 0.27 -27.23
N LYS A 168 -18.60 1.46 -27.21
CA LYS A 168 -19.11 2.64 -27.93
C LYS A 168 -19.22 2.39 -29.43
N LYS A 169 -18.21 1.76 -30.05
CA LYS A 169 -18.26 1.38 -31.48
C LYS A 169 -19.41 0.40 -31.76
N LEU A 170 -19.59 -0.61 -30.91
CA LEU A 170 -20.70 -1.56 -31.06
C LEU A 170 -22.06 -0.85 -30.98
N LEU A 171 -22.23 0.07 -30.02
CA LEU A 171 -23.47 0.83 -29.86
C LEU A 171 -23.82 1.69 -31.09
N ILE A 172 -22.82 2.27 -31.76
CA ILE A 172 -23.03 3.04 -33.01
C ILE A 172 -23.50 2.12 -34.16
N THR A 173 -22.99 0.89 -34.22
CA THR A 173 -23.37 -0.07 -35.27
C THR A 173 -24.77 -0.67 -35.06
N ILE A 174 -25.29 -0.65 -33.82
CA ILE A 174 -26.66 -1.05 -33.51
C ILE A 174 -27.61 0.06 -34.02
N PRO A 175 -28.52 -0.21 -34.98
CA PRO A 175 -29.47 0.78 -35.44
C PRO A 175 -30.32 1.32 -34.27
N PRO A 176 -30.71 2.61 -34.27
CA PRO A 176 -31.49 3.22 -33.17
C PRO A 176 -32.87 2.58 -32.89
N LEU A 177 -33.28 1.59 -33.70
CA LEU A 177 -34.59 0.92 -33.63
C LEU A 177 -34.49 -0.60 -33.44
N THR A 178 -33.31 -1.19 -33.21
CA THR A 178 -33.14 -2.65 -33.09
C THR A 178 -33.41 -3.24 -31.70
N PHE A 179 -33.95 -2.46 -30.76
CA PHE A 179 -34.59 -3.07 -29.60
C PHE A 179 -36.03 -3.37 -30.01
N PRO A 180 -36.46 -4.65 -30.06
CA PRO A 180 -37.84 -4.96 -30.42
C PRO A 180 -38.77 -4.33 -29.39
N LEU A 181 -39.36 -3.19 -29.76
CA LEU A 181 -40.43 -2.58 -28.99
C LEU A 181 -41.60 -3.57 -29.03
N LEU A 182 -42.03 -4.01 -27.86
CA LEU A 182 -43.13 -4.95 -27.73
C LEU A 182 -44.44 -4.18 -27.96
N GLN A 183 -45.09 -4.44 -29.08
CA GLN A 183 -46.35 -3.82 -29.44
C GLN A 183 -47.51 -4.48 -28.68
N CYS A 184 -48.48 -3.67 -28.24
CA CYS A 184 -49.75 -4.18 -27.78
C CYS A 184 -50.53 -4.74 -28.98
N HIS A 185 -51.17 -5.89 -28.80
CA HIS A 185 -52.01 -6.51 -29.83
C HIS A 185 -53.42 -5.93 -29.88
N LEU A 186 -53.78 -5.10 -28.89
CA LEU A 186 -55.12 -4.51 -28.73
C LEU A 186 -55.14 -3.00 -29.01
N CYS A 187 -53.97 -2.38 -29.20
CA CYS A 187 -53.82 -0.99 -29.66
C CYS A 187 -52.42 -0.70 -30.19
N ASP A 188 -52.22 0.45 -30.85
CA ASP A 188 -50.95 0.80 -31.51
C ASP A 188 -49.82 1.28 -30.57
N LYS A 189 -49.87 0.94 -29.27
CA LYS A 189 -48.84 1.34 -28.30
C LYS A 189 -47.70 0.33 -28.24
N ALA A 190 -46.46 0.83 -28.28
CA ALA A 190 -45.25 0.03 -28.21
C ALA A 190 -44.46 0.33 -26.92
N PHE A 191 -43.91 -0.71 -26.31
CA PHE A 191 -43.25 -0.62 -25.00
C PHE A 191 -41.82 -1.16 -25.06
N MET A 192 -40.93 -0.56 -24.27
CA MET A 192 -39.51 -0.95 -24.22
C MET A 192 -39.26 -2.28 -23.51
N ASN A 193 -40.20 -2.76 -22.69
CA ASN A 193 -40.06 -4.01 -21.93
C ASN A 193 -41.42 -4.67 -21.66
N ASN A 194 -41.43 -5.99 -21.48
CA ASN A 194 -42.63 -6.80 -21.31
C ASN A 194 -43.42 -6.41 -20.06
N SER A 195 -42.76 -6.03 -18.98
CA SER A 195 -43.42 -5.56 -17.76
C SER A 195 -44.32 -4.35 -18.00
N PHE A 196 -43.86 -3.39 -18.82
CA PHE A 196 -44.63 -2.21 -19.18
C PHE A 196 -45.79 -2.54 -20.13
N LEU A 197 -45.58 -3.46 -21.08
CA LEU A 197 -46.64 -3.96 -21.96
C LEU A 197 -47.75 -4.66 -21.16
N GLN A 198 -47.38 -5.58 -20.26
CA GLN A 198 -48.34 -6.33 -19.42
C GLN A 198 -49.14 -5.39 -18.51
N ALA A 199 -48.47 -4.45 -17.83
CA ALA A 199 -49.16 -3.46 -17.01
C ALA A 199 -50.10 -2.56 -17.83
N HIS A 200 -49.76 -2.26 -19.09
CA HIS A 200 -50.64 -1.53 -20.00
C HIS A 200 -51.87 -2.35 -20.38
N VAL A 201 -51.69 -3.61 -20.79
CA VAL A 201 -52.79 -4.54 -21.13
C VAL A 201 -53.73 -4.70 -19.93
N GLN A 202 -53.21 -4.96 -18.74
CA GLN A 202 -54.02 -5.10 -17.51
C GLN A 202 -54.80 -3.83 -17.14
N ARG A 203 -54.34 -2.63 -17.46
CA ARG A 203 -55.03 -1.38 -17.05
C ARG A 203 -56.00 -0.85 -18.08
N ARG A 204 -55.78 -1.15 -19.36
CA ARG A 204 -56.51 -0.54 -20.49
C ARG A 204 -57.27 -1.55 -21.32
N HIS A 205 -56.95 -2.83 -21.16
CA HIS A 205 -57.52 -3.94 -21.91
C HIS A 205 -57.92 -5.11 -21.00
N ALA A 206 -58.07 -4.90 -19.69
CA ALA A 206 -58.54 -5.94 -18.76
C ALA A 206 -59.85 -6.59 -19.22
N GLU A 207 -60.81 -5.76 -19.65
CA GLU A 207 -62.11 -6.24 -20.12
C GLU A 207 -62.02 -7.09 -21.40
N ALA A 208 -61.06 -6.82 -22.28
CA ALA A 208 -60.85 -7.58 -23.51
C ALA A 208 -60.16 -8.92 -23.23
N THR A 209 -59.16 -8.94 -22.34
CA THR A 209 -58.51 -10.18 -21.90
C THR A 209 -59.45 -11.09 -21.13
N GLU A 210 -60.29 -10.51 -20.26
CA GLU A 210 -61.31 -11.28 -19.53
C GLU A 210 -62.40 -11.81 -20.48
N ALA A 211 -62.76 -11.06 -21.52
CA ALA A 211 -63.73 -11.52 -22.53
C ALA A 211 -63.23 -12.74 -23.32
N ASP A 212 -61.97 -12.71 -23.78
CA ASP A 212 -61.34 -13.83 -24.50
C ASP A 212 -61.23 -15.07 -23.61
N GLU A 213 -60.81 -14.90 -22.35
CA GLU A 213 -60.75 -15.99 -21.37
C GLU A 213 -62.14 -16.59 -21.07
N VAL A 214 -63.16 -15.75 -20.96
CA VAL A 214 -64.56 -16.18 -20.76
C VAL A 214 -65.09 -16.92 -21.99
N GLU A 215 -64.74 -16.50 -23.20
CA GLU A 215 -65.15 -17.16 -24.43
C GLU A 215 -64.49 -18.54 -24.60
N GLU A 216 -63.21 -18.66 -24.27
CA GLU A 216 -62.50 -19.94 -24.23
C GLU A 216 -63.09 -20.89 -23.17
N LEU A 217 -63.36 -20.39 -21.96
CA LEU A 217 -64.00 -21.17 -20.90
C LEU A 217 -65.42 -21.61 -21.30
N LYS A 218 -66.19 -20.76 -21.98
CA LYS A 218 -67.51 -21.13 -22.55
C LYS A 218 -67.39 -22.18 -23.64
N ALA A 219 -66.35 -22.15 -24.47
CA ALA A 219 -66.10 -23.18 -25.47
C ALA A 219 -65.80 -24.53 -24.81
N LYS A 220 -64.89 -24.56 -23.82
CA LYS A 220 -64.57 -25.76 -23.04
C LYS A 220 -65.78 -26.30 -22.29
N LEU A 221 -66.60 -25.42 -21.70
CA LEU A 221 -67.84 -25.82 -21.02
C LEU A 221 -68.81 -26.49 -21.98
N ARG A 222 -68.99 -25.95 -23.20
CA ARG A 222 -69.85 -26.56 -24.23
C ARG A 222 -69.37 -27.93 -24.66
N GLU A 223 -68.05 -28.11 -24.81
CA GLU A 223 -67.46 -29.40 -25.16
C GLU A 223 -67.70 -30.45 -24.07
N VAL A 224 -67.48 -30.10 -22.80
CA VAL A 224 -67.76 -30.97 -21.65
C VAL A 224 -69.25 -31.30 -21.56
N GLN A 225 -70.14 -30.34 -21.83
CA GLN A 225 -71.59 -30.54 -21.82
C GLN A 225 -72.00 -31.61 -22.86
N GLN A 226 -71.44 -31.53 -24.07
CA GLN A 226 -71.71 -32.50 -25.14
C GLN A 226 -71.20 -33.91 -24.79
N GLN A 227 -70.02 -34.01 -24.17
CA GLN A 227 -69.48 -35.28 -23.71
C GLN A 227 -70.40 -35.94 -22.67
N LEU A 228 -70.90 -35.16 -21.72
CA LEU A 228 -71.80 -35.66 -20.68
C LEU A 228 -73.15 -36.13 -21.24
N GLU A 229 -73.71 -35.43 -22.24
CA GLU A 229 -74.95 -35.83 -22.90
C GLU A 229 -74.77 -37.13 -23.70
N ALA A 230 -73.65 -37.26 -24.42
CA ALA A 230 -73.31 -38.50 -25.13
C ALA A 230 -73.13 -39.68 -24.16
N GLU A 231 -72.51 -39.45 -23.00
CA GLU A 231 -72.34 -40.48 -21.97
C GLU A 231 -73.68 -40.91 -21.35
N LYS A 232 -74.59 -39.95 -21.08
CA LYS A 232 -75.95 -40.25 -20.60
C LYS A 232 -76.79 -41.03 -21.60
N GLU A 233 -76.69 -40.70 -22.89
CA GLU A 233 -77.37 -41.47 -23.95
C GLU A 233 -76.81 -42.89 -24.06
N MET A 234 -75.48 -43.05 -23.94
CA MET A 234 -74.85 -44.37 -23.88
C MET A 234 -75.28 -45.17 -22.64
N GLU A 235 -75.39 -44.53 -21.48
CA GLU A 235 -75.89 -45.15 -20.24
C GLU A 235 -77.36 -45.55 -20.36
N LYS A 236 -78.20 -44.71 -20.96
CA LYS A 236 -79.62 -45.01 -21.22
C LYS A 236 -79.77 -46.19 -22.18
N LEU A 237 -79.01 -46.21 -23.28
CA LEU A 237 -78.98 -47.31 -24.23
C LEU A 237 -78.47 -48.61 -23.57
N HIS A 238 -77.50 -48.49 -22.66
CA HIS A 238 -77.02 -49.62 -21.86
C HIS A 238 -78.13 -50.13 -20.90
N ARG A 239 -78.82 -49.23 -20.21
CA ARG A 239 -79.94 -49.53 -19.31
C ARG A 239 -81.10 -50.22 -20.04
N GLU A 240 -81.46 -49.75 -21.23
CA GLU A 240 -82.50 -50.38 -22.08
C GLU A 240 -82.08 -51.76 -22.57
N LYS A 241 -80.82 -51.95 -22.98
CA LYS A 241 -80.28 -53.28 -23.34
C LYS A 241 -80.26 -54.26 -22.16
N VAL A 242 -79.98 -53.77 -20.95
CA VAL A 242 -80.00 -54.59 -19.72
C VAL A 242 -81.44 -54.96 -19.33
N TRP A 243 -82.39 -54.03 -19.43
CA TRP A 243 -83.82 -54.30 -19.20
C TRP A 243 -84.39 -55.32 -20.19
N GLY A 244 -84.04 -55.21 -21.48
CA GLY A 244 -84.46 -56.17 -22.51
C GLY A 244 -83.86 -57.57 -22.35
N LYS A 245 -82.66 -57.70 -21.77
CA LYS A 245 -82.06 -59.00 -21.43
C LYS A 245 -82.64 -59.60 -20.14
N GLY A 246 -83.03 -58.78 -19.16
CA GLY A 246 -83.69 -59.24 -17.94
C GLY A 246 -85.08 -59.83 -18.18
N THR A 247 -85.85 -59.29 -19.13
CA THR A 247 -87.17 -59.82 -19.51
C THR A 247 -87.07 -61.08 -20.39
N ALA A 248 -86.06 -61.17 -21.27
CA ALA A 248 -85.77 -62.38 -22.06
C ALA A 248 -85.35 -63.58 -21.18
N ALA A 249 -84.53 -63.36 -20.14
CA ALA A 249 -84.13 -64.40 -19.20
C ALA A 249 -85.30 -64.93 -18.32
N CYS A 250 -86.35 -64.13 -18.12
CA CYS A 250 -87.58 -64.56 -17.43
C CYS A 250 -88.50 -65.39 -18.33
N LEU A 251 -88.50 -65.16 -19.65
CA LEU A 251 -89.30 -65.91 -20.62
C LEU A 251 -88.65 -67.24 -21.06
N GLU A 252 -87.31 -67.34 -21.12
CA GLU A 252 -86.63 -68.61 -21.44
C GLU A 252 -86.73 -69.68 -20.34
N LYS A 253 -86.99 -69.31 -19.08
CA LYS A 253 -87.24 -70.29 -18.00
C LYS A 253 -88.66 -70.88 -18.00
N MET A 254 -89.57 -70.35 -18.81
CA MET A 254 -90.98 -70.76 -18.85
C MET A 254 -91.36 -71.63 -20.08
N GLY A 255 -90.39 -72.06 -20.90
CA GLY A 255 -90.69 -72.72 -22.18
C GLY A 255 -89.72 -73.81 -22.67
N GLY A 256 -89.12 -74.62 -21.81
CA GLY A 256 -88.17 -75.64 -22.29
C GLY A 256 -87.89 -76.81 -21.34
N LYS A 257 -88.82 -77.77 -21.24
CA LYS A 257 -88.53 -79.21 -21.04
C LYS A 257 -89.80 -80.03 -21.29
N GLU A 258 -90.10 -80.23 -22.58
CA GLU A 258 -90.98 -81.29 -23.06
C GLU A 258 -90.20 -82.08 -24.12
N LYS A 259 -89.60 -83.19 -23.66
CA LYS A 259 -89.31 -84.47 -24.33
C LYS A 259 -88.36 -85.29 -23.46
#